data_AF-A0A2S6UD01-F1
#
_entry.id   AF-A0A2S6UD01-F1
#
_cell.length_a   1.000
_cell.length_b   1.000
_cell.length_c   1.000
_cell.angle_alpha   90.00
_cell.angle_beta   90.00
_cell.angle_gamma   90.00
#
_symmetry.space_group_name_H-M   'P 1'
#
loop_
_entity.id
_entity.type
_entity.pdbx_description
1 polymer ?
#
loop_
_entity_poly.entity_id
_entity_poly.type
_entity_poly.pdbx_seq_one_letter_code
_entity_poly.pdbx_strand_id
1 'polypeptide(L)'
;MKRHSLFPLLISTLVAGLNLTAPPALADGDPEKGRILSEQHCSRCHVIGDFNPFGGIGSTASFQMIAKMKDAVERFQSFYARRPHPAFLTVPGVDKWSKAPAYATEFTITLEQVEDIVAFAKTLKKLPIRRTRTRGR
;
A
#
# COMPACT_ATOMS: atom_id res chain seq x y z
N MET A 1 3.78 48.34 67.63
CA MET A 1 4.68 49.14 66.78
C MET A 1 5.94 48.31 66.58
N LYS A 2 6.43 47.88 65.41
CA LYS A 2 6.26 48.24 63.99
C LYS A 2 6.30 46.93 63.18
N ARG A 3 5.49 46.86 62.13
CA ARG A 3 5.53 45.81 61.12
C ARG A 3 6.58 46.19 60.08
N HIS A 4 7.49 45.29 59.74
CA HIS A 4 8.29 45.40 58.52
C HIS A 4 8.21 44.08 57.78
N SER A 5 7.47 44.12 56.67
CA SER A 5 7.45 43.16 55.57
C SER A 5 8.86 42.90 55.04
N LEU A 6 9.04 41.81 54.27
CA LEU A 6 9.56 41.85 52.89
C LEU A 6 9.61 40.41 52.31
N PHE A 7 8.69 40.18 51.35
CA PHE A 7 8.80 39.41 50.11
C PHE A 7 9.30 37.94 50.09
N PRO A 8 8.41 36.97 49.77
CA PRO A 8 8.83 35.67 49.25
C PRO A 8 9.21 35.81 47.76
N LEU A 9 10.41 35.37 47.40
CA LEU A 9 10.87 35.28 46.02
C LEU A 9 10.15 34.09 45.36
N LEU A 10 9.11 34.36 44.58
CA LEU A 10 8.41 33.39 43.74
C LEU A 10 9.34 32.95 42.60
N ILE A 11 9.93 31.76 42.72
CA ILE A 11 10.63 31.09 41.63
C ILE A 11 9.57 30.50 40.69
N SER A 12 9.23 31.24 39.64
CA SER A 12 8.37 30.75 38.56
C SER A 12 9.23 29.88 37.62
N THR A 13 9.14 28.56 37.77
CA THR A 13 9.73 27.60 36.83
C THR A 13 8.83 27.50 35.59
N LEU A 14 9.27 28.15 34.51
CA LEU A 14 8.66 28.02 33.18
C LEU A 14 9.04 26.64 32.61
N VAL A 15 8.14 25.66 32.74
CA VAL A 15 8.28 24.37 32.02
C VAL A 15 7.88 24.59 30.57
N ALA A 16 8.86 24.81 29.70
CA ALA A 16 8.65 24.81 28.25
C ALA A 16 8.38 23.37 27.78
N GLY A 17 7.11 23.03 27.59
CA GLY A 17 6.68 21.77 26.99
C GLY A 17 7.10 21.72 25.52
N LEU A 18 8.16 20.97 25.22
CA LEU A 18 8.58 20.66 23.86
C LEU A 18 7.61 19.62 23.26
N ASN A 19 6.54 20.10 22.61
CA ASN A 19 5.64 19.25 21.86
C ASN A 19 6.31 18.86 20.54
N LEU A 20 6.94 17.67 20.50
CA LEU A 20 7.36 17.03 19.26
C LEU A 20 6.12 16.54 18.50
N THR A 21 5.52 17.40 17.69
CA THR A 21 4.60 16.94 16.64
C THR A 21 5.43 16.51 15.44
N ALA A 22 5.88 15.24 15.44
CA ALA A 22 6.40 14.63 14.22
C ALA A 22 5.26 14.58 13.18
N PRO A 23 5.45 15.07 11.95
CA PRO A 23 4.47 14.84 10.90
C PRO A 23 4.37 13.33 10.67
N PRO A 24 3.19 12.80 10.28
CA PRO A 24 3.10 11.42 9.83
C PRO A 24 4.05 11.27 8.65
N ALA A 25 5.14 10.53 8.83
CA ALA A 25 5.92 10.07 7.70
C ALA A 25 4.95 9.26 6.84
N LEU A 26 4.62 9.76 5.64
CA LEU A 26 4.18 8.91 4.56
C LEU A 26 5.34 7.93 4.36
N ALA A 27 5.24 6.74 4.96
CA ALA A 27 6.21 5.70 4.73
C ALA A 27 6.08 5.32 3.25
N ASP A 28 6.92 5.93 2.40
CA ASP A 28 7.11 5.47 1.03
C ASP A 28 7.68 4.05 1.16
N GLY A 29 6.85 3.04 0.93
CA GLY A 29 7.20 1.63 1.10
C GLY A 29 8.47 1.23 0.33
N ASP A 30 8.99 0.04 0.62
CA ASP A 30 10.20 -0.50 0.01
C ASP A 30 9.86 -1.21 -1.32
N PRO A 31 10.30 -0.67 -2.48
CA PRO A 31 9.96 -1.24 -3.78
C PRO A 31 10.58 -2.61 -4.02
N GLU A 32 11.69 -2.96 -3.36
CA GLU A 32 12.31 -4.27 -3.51
C GLU A 32 11.53 -5.32 -2.71
N LYS A 33 11.10 -5.01 -1.49
CA LYS A 33 10.17 -5.87 -0.75
C LYS A 33 8.85 -6.04 -1.49
N GLY A 34 8.32 -4.95 -2.06
CA GLY A 34 7.11 -4.95 -2.87
C GLY A 34 7.22 -5.85 -4.09
N ARG A 35 8.37 -5.84 -4.76
CA ARG A 35 8.67 -6.73 -5.88
C ARG A 35 8.61 -8.19 -5.43
N ILE A 36 9.33 -8.55 -4.38
CA ILE A 36 9.38 -9.92 -3.84
C ILE A 36 7.98 -10.42 -3.47
N LEU A 37 7.21 -9.61 -2.74
CA LEU A 37 5.82 -9.93 -2.37
C LEU A 37 4.93 -10.15 -3.59
N SER A 38 5.05 -9.29 -4.61
CA SER A 38 4.27 -9.37 -5.84
C SER A 38 4.60 -10.62 -6.65
N GLU A 39 5.88 -10.98 -6.75
CA GLU A 39 6.33 -12.19 -7.43
C GLU A 39 5.86 -13.46 -6.70
N GLN A 40 5.90 -13.47 -5.37
CA GLN A 40 5.50 -14.61 -4.55
C GLN A 40 3.98 -14.82 -4.55
N HIS A 41 3.19 -13.75 -4.45
CA HIS A 41 1.77 -13.87 -4.15
C HIS A 41 0.84 -13.48 -5.31
N CYS A 42 1.31 -12.68 -6.27
CA CYS A 42 0.45 -12.15 -7.33
C CYS A 42 0.69 -12.81 -8.70
N SER A 43 1.88 -13.43 -8.91
CA SER A 43 2.35 -13.93 -10.20
C SER A 43 1.52 -15.06 -10.82
N ARG A 44 0.74 -15.78 -10.00
CA ARG A 44 -0.21 -16.80 -10.48
C ARG A 44 -1.25 -16.21 -11.42
N CYS A 45 -1.76 -15.02 -11.10
CA CYS A 45 -2.81 -14.36 -11.86
C CYS A 45 -2.23 -13.24 -12.72
N HIS A 46 -1.31 -12.45 -12.18
CA HIS A 46 -0.78 -11.28 -12.84
C HIS A 46 0.58 -11.54 -13.48
N VAL A 47 0.81 -10.93 -14.63
CA VAL A 47 2.19 -10.67 -15.10
C VAL A 47 2.77 -9.52 -14.28
N ILE A 48 3.97 -9.74 -13.73
CA ILE A 48 4.71 -8.89 -12.81
C ILE A 48 6.00 -8.46 -13.51
N GLY A 49 6.07 -7.23 -14.00
CA GLY A 49 7.29 -6.71 -14.61
C GLY A 49 7.85 -7.64 -15.70
N ASP A 50 9.17 -7.79 -15.70
CA ASP A 50 9.88 -8.74 -16.57
C ASP A 50 10.15 -10.09 -15.89
N PHE A 51 9.62 -10.32 -14.68
CA PHE A 51 9.82 -11.56 -13.92
C PHE A 51 9.12 -12.76 -14.57
N ASN A 52 7.85 -12.59 -14.97
CA ASN A 52 7.05 -13.64 -15.61
C ASN A 52 6.33 -13.12 -16.87
N PRO A 53 7.05 -12.69 -17.94
CA PRO A 53 6.46 -12.02 -19.10
C PRO A 53 5.43 -12.87 -19.87
N PHE A 54 5.51 -14.20 -19.73
CA PHE A 54 4.57 -15.17 -20.31
C PHE A 54 3.69 -15.86 -19.26
N GLY A 55 3.68 -15.35 -18.02
CA GLY A 55 2.91 -15.88 -16.90
C GLY A 55 1.51 -15.25 -16.75
N GLY A 56 0.94 -15.39 -15.55
CA GLY A 56 -0.40 -14.92 -15.23
C GLY A 56 -1.52 -15.68 -15.96
N ILE A 57 -2.73 -15.15 -15.88
CA ILE A 57 -3.91 -15.65 -16.61
C ILE A 57 -4.44 -14.57 -17.53
N GLY A 58 -4.90 -14.96 -18.73
CA GLY A 58 -5.32 -14.01 -19.78
C GLY A 58 -6.50 -13.11 -19.41
N SER A 59 -7.24 -13.43 -18.35
CA SER A 59 -8.39 -12.64 -17.87
C SER A 59 -8.04 -11.53 -16.89
N THR A 60 -6.79 -11.43 -16.43
CA THR A 60 -6.34 -10.41 -15.47
C THR A 60 -5.29 -9.49 -16.07
N ALA A 61 -5.43 -8.18 -15.82
CA ALA A 61 -4.48 -7.19 -16.32
C ALA A 61 -3.09 -7.37 -15.68
N SER A 62 -2.01 -7.19 -16.45
CA SER A 62 -0.65 -7.15 -15.90
C SER A 62 -0.44 -5.97 -14.95
N PHE A 63 0.54 -6.07 -14.05
CA PHE A 63 0.91 -4.97 -13.17
C PHE A 63 1.28 -3.71 -13.97
N GLN A 64 2.03 -3.86 -15.06
CA GLN A 64 2.39 -2.74 -15.95
C GLN A 64 1.16 -2.11 -16.62
N MET A 65 0.10 -2.88 -16.92
CA MET A 65 -1.15 -2.33 -17.43
C MET A 65 -1.88 -1.54 -16.34
N ILE A 66 -1.98 -2.08 -15.13
CA ILE A 66 -2.64 -1.41 -13.99
C ILE A 66 -1.88 -0.12 -13.63
N ALA A 67 -0.54 -0.14 -13.60
CA ALA A 67 0.32 1.00 -13.31
C ALA A 67 0.15 2.19 -14.29
N LYS A 68 -0.53 1.99 -15.42
CA LYS A 68 -0.85 3.03 -16.40
C LYS A 68 -2.23 3.66 -16.22
N MET A 69 -3.08 3.06 -15.40
CA MET A 69 -4.42 3.57 -15.16
C MET A 69 -4.35 4.87 -14.35
N LYS A 70 -5.34 5.75 -14.52
CA LYS A 70 -5.39 7.03 -13.80
C LYS A 70 -5.50 6.84 -12.28
N ASP A 71 -6.19 5.77 -11.88
CA ASP A 71 -6.43 5.34 -10.51
C ASP A 71 -5.47 4.21 -10.08
N ALA A 72 -4.29 4.10 -10.71
CA ALA A 72 -3.33 3.01 -10.44
C ALA A 72 -2.98 2.88 -8.95
N VAL A 73 -2.62 4.00 -8.30
CA VAL A 73 -2.23 4.00 -6.88
C VAL A 73 -3.36 3.48 -6.00
N GLU A 74 -4.58 3.99 -6.21
CA GLU A 74 -5.76 3.55 -5.47
C GLU A 74 -6.05 2.05 -5.68
N ARG A 75 -5.91 1.55 -6.91
CA ARG A 75 -6.08 0.12 -7.21
C ARG A 75 -5.07 -0.77 -6.49
N PHE A 76 -3.80 -0.35 -6.44
CA PHE A 76 -2.75 -1.09 -5.71
C PHE A 76 -2.88 -0.92 -4.20
N GLN A 77 -3.40 0.20 -3.70
CA GLN A 77 -3.62 0.41 -2.26
C GLN A 77 -4.83 -0.40 -1.75
N SER A 78 -5.86 -0.59 -2.57
CA SER A 78 -7.11 -1.24 -2.13
C SER A 78 -7.32 -2.65 -2.71
N PHE A 79 -6.31 -3.24 -3.36
CA PHE A 79 -6.48 -4.52 -4.08
C PHE A 79 -7.02 -5.64 -3.20
N TYR A 80 -6.65 -5.65 -1.92
CA TYR A 80 -7.08 -6.65 -0.97
C TYR A 80 -8.59 -6.70 -0.73
N ALA A 81 -9.29 -5.59 -1.00
CA ALA A 81 -10.74 -5.49 -0.92
C ALA A 81 -11.42 -5.72 -2.29
N ARG A 82 -10.67 -5.88 -3.38
CA ARG A 82 -11.20 -5.99 -4.75
C ARG A 82 -11.26 -7.44 -5.20
N ARG A 83 -12.37 -7.83 -5.85
CA ARG A 83 -12.51 -9.18 -6.42
C ARG A 83 -11.35 -9.48 -7.39
N PRO A 84 -10.82 -10.72 -7.39
CA PRO A 84 -11.20 -11.84 -6.54
C PRO A 84 -10.36 -11.95 -5.23
N HIS A 85 -9.49 -10.97 -4.94
CA HIS A 85 -8.48 -11.05 -3.87
C HIS A 85 -9.01 -11.40 -2.49
N PRO A 86 -10.16 -10.86 -2.00
CA PRO A 86 -10.70 -11.25 -0.72
C PRO A 86 -10.91 -12.76 -0.56
N ALA A 87 -11.03 -13.56 -1.63
CA ALA A 87 -11.10 -15.01 -1.49
C ALA A 87 -9.76 -15.64 -1.07
N PHE A 88 -8.63 -15.07 -1.50
CA PHE A 88 -7.27 -15.63 -1.31
C PHE A 88 -6.43 -14.88 -0.29
N LEU A 89 -6.78 -13.64 0.02
CA LEU A 89 -5.95 -12.73 0.78
C LEU A 89 -6.67 -12.29 2.05
N THR A 90 -5.91 -12.20 3.13
CA THR A 90 -6.33 -11.56 4.37
C THR A 90 -5.33 -10.47 4.76
N VAL A 91 -5.82 -9.36 5.28
CA VAL A 91 -5.00 -8.30 5.89
C VAL A 91 -5.39 -8.17 7.35
N PRO A 92 -4.47 -8.39 8.32
CA PRO A 92 -4.80 -8.27 9.73
C PRO A 92 -5.37 -6.89 10.06
N GLY A 93 -6.48 -6.85 10.81
CA GLY A 93 -7.19 -5.61 11.15
C GLY A 93 -8.11 -5.06 10.05
N VAL A 94 -8.26 -5.76 8.92
CA VAL A 94 -9.19 -5.41 7.84
C VAL A 94 -10.21 -6.53 7.66
N ASP A 95 -11.49 -6.19 7.74
CA ASP A 95 -12.57 -7.16 7.57
C ASP A 95 -12.62 -7.72 6.14
N LYS A 96 -12.55 -9.05 6.03
CA LYS A 96 -12.72 -9.79 4.77
C LYS A 96 -14.21 -9.94 4.47
N TRP A 97 -14.68 -9.29 3.40
CA TRP A 97 -16.09 -9.33 3.01
C TRP A 97 -16.51 -10.59 2.25
N SER A 98 -15.56 -11.29 1.62
CA SER A 98 -15.86 -12.51 0.85
C SER A 98 -15.76 -13.75 1.73
N LYS A 99 -16.83 -14.56 1.74
CA LYS A 99 -16.85 -15.92 2.31
C LYS A 99 -16.69 -17.01 1.25
N ALA A 100 -16.46 -16.64 0.00
CA ALA A 100 -16.27 -17.60 -1.08
C ALA A 100 -15.02 -18.46 -0.80
N PRO A 101 -15.05 -19.77 -1.06
CA PRO A 101 -13.89 -20.63 -0.85
C PRO A 101 -12.77 -20.24 -1.82
N ALA A 102 -11.53 -20.28 -1.33
CA ALA A 102 -10.36 -20.12 -2.17
C ALA A 102 -10.18 -21.37 -3.05
N TYR A 103 -10.02 -21.17 -4.36
CA TYR A 103 -9.62 -22.22 -5.30
C TYR A 103 -8.10 -22.26 -5.55
N ALA A 104 -7.34 -21.45 -4.82
CA ALA A 104 -5.89 -21.34 -4.88
C ALA A 104 -5.35 -21.06 -3.48
N THR A 105 -4.04 -21.17 -3.30
CA THR A 105 -3.36 -20.93 -2.03
C THR A 105 -3.72 -19.56 -1.46
N GLU A 106 -4.17 -19.54 -0.21
CA GLU A 106 -4.41 -18.31 0.53
C GLU A 106 -3.10 -17.74 1.09
N PHE A 107 -3.04 -16.43 1.30
CA PHE A 107 -1.90 -15.75 1.89
C PHE A 107 -2.36 -14.55 2.73
N THR A 108 -1.47 -14.08 3.60
CA THR A 108 -1.72 -12.93 4.49
C THR A 108 -0.62 -11.91 4.30
N ILE A 109 -0.99 -10.64 4.20
CA ILE A 109 -0.06 -9.50 4.14
C ILE A 109 -0.51 -8.39 5.10
N THR A 110 0.39 -7.55 5.56
CA THR A 110 0.07 -6.35 6.35
C THR A 110 -0.23 -5.14 5.47
N LEU A 111 -0.81 -4.07 6.02
CA LEU A 111 -0.96 -2.80 5.30
C LEU A 111 0.40 -2.17 4.94
N GLU A 112 1.43 -2.39 5.75
CA GLU A 112 2.79 -1.93 5.45
C GLU A 112 3.36 -2.65 4.21
N GLN A 113 3.11 -3.96 4.10
CA GLN A 113 3.44 -4.74 2.90
C GLN A 113 2.61 -4.33 1.68
N VAL A 114 1.38 -3.83 1.87
CA VAL A 114 0.61 -3.21 0.78
C VAL A 114 1.32 -1.95 0.27
N GLU A 115 1.84 -1.10 1.17
CA GLU A 115 2.60 0.09 0.76
C GLU A 115 3.92 -0.27 0.05
N ASP A 116 4.60 -1.34 0.46
CA ASP A 116 5.75 -1.89 -0.28
C ASP A 116 5.35 -2.26 -1.72
N ILE A 117 4.24 -2.97 -1.91
CA ILE A 117 3.71 -3.34 -3.25
C ILE A 117 3.36 -2.09 -4.08
N VAL A 118 2.77 -1.07 -3.44
CA VAL A 118 2.46 0.21 -4.09
C VAL A 118 3.75 0.92 -4.52
N ALA A 119 4.77 0.93 -3.68
CA ALA A 119 6.08 1.49 -3.99
C ALA A 119 6.71 0.77 -5.19
N PHE A 120 6.66 -0.56 -5.22
CA PHE A 120 7.10 -1.34 -6.38
C PHE A 120 6.33 -0.98 -7.65
N ALA A 121 5.00 -0.91 -7.59
CA ALA A 121 4.16 -0.59 -8.73
C ALA A 121 4.49 0.78 -9.37
N LYS A 122 4.92 1.76 -8.56
CA LYS A 122 5.38 3.07 -9.05
C LYS A 122 6.66 3.00 -9.88
N THR A 123 7.49 1.96 -9.70
CA THR A 123 8.75 1.76 -10.44
C THR A 123 8.56 1.12 -11.82
N LEU A 124 7.39 0.51 -12.07
CA LEU A 124 7.16 -0.28 -13.27
C LEU A 124 7.19 0.56 -14.56
N LYS A 125 7.90 0.04 -15.57
CA LYS A 125 7.88 0.60 -16.91
C LYS A 125 6.47 0.50 -17.51
N LYS A 126 5.93 1.66 -17.86
CA LYS A 126 4.60 1.80 -18.47
C LYS A 126 4.64 1.39 -19.95
N LEU A 127 4.31 0.14 -20.27
CA LEU A 127 4.27 -0.37 -21.66
C LEU A 127 3.12 0.26 -22.47
N PRO A 128 3.31 0.72 -23.72
CA PRO A 128 2.24 1.31 -24.53
C PRO A 128 1.03 0.35 -24.66
N ILE A 129 -0.19 0.87 -24.48
CA ILE A 129 -1.40 0.05 -24.70
C ILE A 129 -1.54 -0.09 -26.22
N ARG A 130 -1.22 -1.26 -26.77
CA ARG A 130 -1.57 -1.57 -28.15
C ARG A 130 -3.09 -1.77 -28.21
N ARG A 131 -3.84 -0.69 -28.44
CA ARG A 131 -5.24 -0.83 -28.86
C ARG A 131 -5.22 -1.48 -30.24
N THR A 132 -5.47 -2.78 -30.32
CA THR A 132 -5.96 -3.35 -31.57
C THR A 132 -7.33 -2.74 -31.80
N ARG A 133 -7.40 -1.76 -32.70
CA ARG A 133 -8.68 -1.34 -33.27
C ARG A 133 -9.19 -2.56 -34.02
N THR A 134 -10.02 -3.39 -33.39
CA THR A 134 -10.93 -4.25 -34.13
C THR A 134 -11.82 -3.31 -34.94
N ARG A 135 -11.40 -3.10 -36.18
CA ARG A 135 -12.20 -2.48 -37.24
C ARG A 135 -13.48 -3.31 -37.28
N GLY A 136 -14.63 -2.64 -37.20
CA GLY A 136 -15.92 -3.29 -37.22
C GLY A 136 -16.04 -4.31 -38.35
N ARG A 137 -16.63 -5.46 -38.00
CA ARG A 137 -17.56 -6.23 -38.81
C ARG A 137 -18.57 -6.84 -37.86
#